data_AF-K9XWK2-F1
#
_entry.id   AF-K9XWK2-F1
#
_cell.length_a   1.000
_cell.length_b   1.000
_cell.length_c   1.000
_cell.angle_alpha   90.00
_cell.angle_beta   90.00
_cell.angle_gamma   90.00
#
_symmetry.space_group_name_H-M   'P 1'
#
loop_
_entity.id
_entity.type
_entity.pdbx_description
1 polymer ?
#
loop_
_entity_poly.entity_id
_entity_poly.type
_entity_poly.pdbx_seq_one_letter_code
_entity_poly.pdbx_strand_id
1 'polypeptide(L)'
;MTQIFFPQDLELKNKHLCCYINRTNKIVIVRLHGIPKRDCERVIFPQERFLFEAPIVSELEVVQAYSTNIFKDMIPCSELIVKENNLTNVV
;
A
#
# COMPACT_ATOMS: atom_id res chain seq x y z
N MET A 1 22.91 24.12 -12.30
CA MET A 1 23.28 23.08 -11.33
C MET A 1 22.45 21.85 -11.63
N THR A 2 23.06 20.77 -12.10
CA THR A 2 22.41 19.46 -12.29
C THR A 2 22.81 18.57 -11.12
N GLN A 3 21.90 18.35 -10.18
CA GLN A 3 22.07 17.30 -9.19
C GLN A 3 21.84 15.96 -9.89
N ILE A 4 22.89 15.16 -9.98
CA ILE A 4 22.82 13.77 -10.41
C ILE A 4 22.26 12.98 -9.23
N PHE A 5 21.02 12.51 -9.36
CA PHE A 5 20.37 11.66 -8.38
C PHE A 5 21.00 10.27 -8.49
N PHE A 6 21.75 9.84 -7.48
CA PHE A 6 22.16 8.44 -7.36
C PHE A 6 20.89 7.62 -7.03
N PRO A 7 20.49 6.66 -7.88
CA PRO A 7 19.27 5.89 -7.66
C PRO A 7 19.47 4.92 -6.48
N GLN A 8 18.50 4.86 -5.58
CA GLN A 8 18.43 3.83 -4.54
C GLN A 8 18.02 2.50 -5.19
N ASP A 9 18.94 1.87 -5.92
CA ASP A 9 18.68 0.67 -6.73
C ASP A 9 18.40 -0.60 -5.89
N LEU A 10 18.75 -0.60 -4.60
CA LEU A 10 18.51 -1.76 -3.72
C LEU A 10 17.06 -1.82 -3.21
N GLU A 11 16.38 -0.68 -3.06
CA GLU A 11 14.98 -0.65 -2.59
C GLU A 11 13.97 -0.93 -3.71
N LEU A 12 14.36 -0.75 -4.97
CA LEU A 12 13.53 -1.13 -6.11
C LEU A 12 13.51 -2.64 -6.37
N LYS A 13 14.54 -3.38 -5.96
CA LYS A 13 14.68 -4.81 -6.33
C LYS A 13 13.72 -5.75 -5.62
N ASN A 14 13.12 -5.36 -4.50
CA ASN A 14 12.24 -6.23 -3.68
C ASN A 14 10.85 -5.63 -3.46
N LYS A 15 10.32 -4.88 -4.43
CA LYS A 15 8.95 -4.38 -4.35
C LYS A 15 7.98 -5.44 -4.83
N HIS A 16 6.96 -5.69 -4.03
CA HIS A 16 5.87 -6.59 -4.36
C HIS A 16 4.62 -5.77 -4.70
N LEU A 17 3.84 -6.26 -5.67
CA LEU A 17 2.54 -5.69 -5.96
C LEU A 17 1.60 -6.03 -4.80
N CYS A 18 1.10 -4.99 -4.13
CA CYS A 18 0.18 -5.09 -3.01
C CYS A 18 -1.20 -4.56 -3.40
N CYS A 19 -2.25 -5.11 -2.80
CA CYS A 19 -3.63 -4.65 -2.99
C CYS A 19 -4.36 -4.50 -1.67
N TYR A 20 -4.76 -3.27 -1.36
CA TYR A 20 -5.70 -2.97 -0.29
C TYR A 20 -7.09 -2.72 -0.87
N ILE A 21 -8.14 -3.21 -0.22
CA ILE A 21 -9.53 -2.95 -0.61
C ILE A 21 -10.24 -2.31 0.57
N ASN A 22 -10.79 -1.11 0.37
CA ASN A 22 -11.61 -0.50 1.40
C ASN A 22 -12.98 -1.19 1.45
N ARG A 23 -13.11 -2.18 2.34
CA ARG A 23 -14.38 -2.89 2.57
C ARG A 23 -15.37 -2.10 3.44
N THR A 24 -14.96 -0.95 3.97
CA THR A 24 -15.81 -0.11 4.79
C THR A 24 -16.76 0.73 3.93
N ASN A 25 -17.80 1.28 4.54
CA ASN A 25 -18.74 2.21 3.89
C ASN A 25 -18.31 3.69 4.02
N LYS A 26 -17.08 3.96 4.45
CA LYS A 26 -16.55 5.33 4.62
C LYS A 26 -15.31 5.52 3.78
N ILE A 27 -14.97 6.77 3.52
CA ILE A 27 -13.68 7.15 2.95
C ILE A 27 -12.59 6.86 4.00
N VAL A 28 -11.51 6.24 3.55
CA VAL A 28 -10.31 6.03 4.37
C VAL A 28 -9.12 6.69 3.70
N ILE A 29 -8.14 7.10 4.51
CA ILE A 29 -6.87 7.62 4.03
C ILE A 29 -5.82 6.58 4.38
N VAL A 30 -5.07 6.12 3.38
CA VAL A 30 -3.99 5.15 3.56
C VAL A 30 -2.64 5.82 3.42
N ARG A 31 -1.68 5.46 4.27
CA ARG A 31 -0.31 5.97 4.24
C ARG A 31 0.67 4.81 4.22
N LEU A 32 1.61 4.83 3.29
CA LEU A 32 2.62 3.81 3.17
C LEU A 32 3.88 4.22 3.95
N HIS A 33 4.26 3.42 4.93
CA HIS A 33 5.43 3.61 5.78
C HIS A 33 6.57 2.64 5.42
N GLY A 34 7.79 3.03 5.75
CA GLY A 34 8.98 2.18 5.55
C GLY A 34 9.60 2.26 4.16
N ILE A 35 9.33 3.33 3.40
CA ILE A 35 10.06 3.66 2.17
C ILE A 35 10.77 5.01 2.37
N PRO A 36 12.10 5.06 2.52
CA PRO A 36 12.83 6.31 2.66
C PRO A 36 12.54 7.24 1.47
N LYS A 37 12.06 8.46 1.79
CA LYS A 37 11.78 9.58 0.87
C LYS A 37 10.51 9.49 0.01
N ARG A 38 9.62 8.52 0.22
CA ARG A 38 8.30 8.48 -0.45
C ARG A 38 7.20 8.08 0.53
N ASP A 39 6.85 9.00 1.41
CA ASP A 39 5.59 8.89 2.15
C ASP A 39 4.46 9.10 1.14
N CYS A 40 3.74 8.02 0.83
CA CYS A 40 2.60 8.06 -0.07
C CYS A 40 1.32 8.04 0.74
N GLU A 41 0.52 9.10 0.63
CA GLU A 41 -0.82 9.20 1.21
C GLU A 41 -1.87 9.18 0.10
N ARG A 42 -2.92 8.37 0.26
CA ARG A 42 -3.99 8.26 -0.73
C ARG A 42 -5.37 8.13 -0.07
N VAL A 43 -6.36 8.77 -0.68
CA VAL A 43 -7.77 8.64 -0.31
C VAL A 43 -8.38 7.45 -1.05
N ILE A 44 -9.02 6.53 -0.32
CA ILE A 44 -9.66 5.33 -0.87
C ILE A 44 -11.16 5.36 -0.55
N PHE A 45 -11.99 5.36 -1.57
CA PHE A 45 -13.45 5.35 -1.44
C PHE A 45 -13.99 3.97 -1.02
N PRO A 46 -15.23 3.90 -0.51
CA PRO A 46 -15.88 2.62 -0.24
C PRO A 46 -15.83 1.68 -1.45
N GLN A 47 -15.45 0.42 -1.22
CA GLN A 47 -15.28 -0.64 -2.23
C GLN A 47 -14.17 -0.39 -3.27
N GLU A 48 -13.41 0.70 -3.17
CA GLU A 48 -12.28 0.95 -4.06
C GLU A 48 -11.08 0.07 -3.71
N ARG A 49 -10.34 -0.33 -4.74
CA ARG A 49 -9.08 -1.06 -4.61
C ARG A 49 -7.91 -0.12 -4.82
N PHE A 50 -6.95 -0.18 -3.90
CA PHE A 50 -5.68 0.50 -4.00
C PHE A 50 -4.58 -0.51 -4.34
N LEU A 51 -4.07 -0.42 -5.56
CA LEU A 51 -2.89 -1.17 -6.01
C LEU A 51 -1.65 -0.27 -5.88
N PHE A 52 -0.60 -0.82 -5.30
CA PHE A 52 0.66 -0.12 -5.08
C PHE A 52 1.83 -1.10 -4.98
N GLU A 53 3.05 -0.60 -5.14
CA GLU A 53 4.28 -1.37 -5.00
C GLU A 53 5.00 -0.98 -3.72
N ALA A 54 5.31 -1.97 -2.88
CA ALA A 54 5.99 -1.76 -1.61
C ALA A 54 6.95 -2.92 -1.27
N PRO A 55 8.06 -2.65 -0.56
CA PRO A 55 8.85 -3.68 0.11
C PRO A 55 8.01 -4.50 1.11
N ILE A 56 8.40 -5.74 1.35
CA ILE A 56 7.69 -6.62 2.32
C ILE A 56 7.78 -6.13 3.77
N VAL A 57 8.81 -5.34 4.07
CA VAL A 57 9.06 -4.73 5.39
C VAL A 57 8.26 -3.44 5.62
N SER A 58 7.52 -2.98 4.61
CA SER A 58 6.70 -1.78 4.70
C SER A 58 5.34 -2.07 5.35
N GLU A 59 4.72 -1.02 5.89
CA GLU A 59 3.43 -1.07 6.56
C GLU A 59 2.48 -0.05 5.96
N LEU A 60 1.21 -0.42 5.82
CA LEU A 60 0.14 0.45 5.35
C LEU A 60 -0.69 0.92 6.56
N GLU A 61 -0.55 2.20 6.93
CA GLU A 61 -1.42 2.84 7.92
C GLU A 61 -2.78 3.14 7.26
N VAL A 62 -3.87 2.65 7.84
CA VAL A 62 -5.24 2.96 7.41
C VAL A 62 -5.87 3.88 8.45
N VAL A 63 -6.16 5.11 8.04
CA VAL A 63 -6.80 6.12 8.88
C VAL A 63 -8.25 6.28 8.44
N GLN A 64 -9.16 6.11 9.39
CA GLN A 64 -10.59 6.26 9.15
C GLN A 64 -11.19 7.25 10.14
N ALA A 65 -11.86 8.27 9.60
CA ALA A 65 -12.57 9.25 10.41
C ALA A 65 -13.97 8.75 10.78
N TYR A 66 -14.31 8.85 12.06
CA TYR A 66 -15.65 8.71 12.60
C TYR A 66 -16.12 10.06 13.14
N SER A 67 -17.42 10.20 13.39
CA SER A 67 -18.00 11.46 13.87
C SER A 67 -17.41 11.93 15.21
N THR A 68 -16.87 11.03 16.01
CA THR A 68 -16.36 11.30 17.36
C THR A 68 -14.94 10.81 17.60
N ASN A 69 -14.33 10.07 16.66
CA ASN A 69 -12.97 9.56 16.81
C ASN A 69 -12.25 9.42 15.47
N ILE A 70 -10.94 9.18 15.55
CA ILE A 70 -10.14 8.74 14.42
C ILE A 70 -9.62 7.34 14.76
N PHE A 71 -9.93 6.38 13.91
CA PHE A 71 -9.38 5.04 13.99
C PHE A 71 -8.14 4.95 13.10
N LYS A 72 -7.11 4.27 13.61
CA LYS A 72 -5.86 4.03 12.91
C LYS A 72 -5.51 2.56 13.04
N ASP A 73 -5.18 1.94 11.92
CA ASP A 73 -4.73 0.56 11.85
C ASP A 73 -3.43 0.47 11.04
N MET A 74 -2.59 -0.51 11.34
CA MET A 74 -1.32 -0.74 10.65
C MET A 74 -1.32 -2.14 10.08
N ILE A 75 -1.24 -2.25 8.74
CA ILE A 75 -1.29 -3.52 8.04
C ILE A 75 0.08 -3.79 7.40
N PRO A 76 0.78 -4.87 7.76
CA PRO A 76 2.02 -5.26 7.09
C PRO A 76 1.79 -5.50 5.59
N CYS A 77 2.64 -4.94 4.73
CA CYS A 77 2.52 -5.11 3.28
C CYS A 77 2.72 -6.57 2.85
N SER A 78 3.40 -7.39 3.67
CA SER A 78 3.51 -8.84 3.51
C SER A 78 2.16 -9.56 3.41
N GLU A 79 1.11 -9.03 4.04
CA GLU A 79 -0.25 -9.59 4.01
C GLU A 79 -1.06 -9.10 2.80
N LEU A 80 -0.65 -7.98 2.20
CA LEU A 80 -1.35 -7.34 1.09
C LEU A 80 -0.82 -7.77 -0.28
N ILE A 81 0.20 -8.63 -0.32
CA ILE A 81 0.81 -9.11 -1.57
C ILE A 81 -0.25 -9.81 -2.44
N VAL A 82 -0.38 -9.35 -3.67
CA VAL A 82 -1.20 -10.00 -4.68
C VAL A 82 -0.57 -11.34 -5.03
N LYS A 83 -1.28 -12.42 -4.73
CA LYS A 83 -0.89 -13.76 -5.15
C LYS A 83 -1.39 -13.99 -6.57
N GLU A 84 -0.50 -14.45 -7.44
CA GLU A 84 -0.89 -14.91 -8.76
C GLU A 84 -1.69 -16.21 -8.58
N ASN A 85 -3.01 -16.13 -8.76
CA ASN A 85 -3.81 -17.32 -8.91
C ASN A 85 -3.46 -17.92 -10.28
N ASN A 86 -2.57 -18.90 -10.28
CA ASN A 86 -2.38 -19.80 -11.41
C ASN A 86 -3.69 -20.55 -11.63
N LEU A 87 -4.61 -19.96 -12.40
CA LEU A 87 -5.73 -20.67 -13.00
C LEU A 87 -5.13 -21.68 -13.98
N THR A 88 -4.76 -22.84 -13.45
CA THR A 88 -4.48 -24.02 -14.23
C THR A 88 -5.80 -24.37 -14.90
N ASN A 89 -5.92 -24.01 -16.17
CA ASN A 89 -6.96 -24.51 -17.04
C ASN A 89 -6.87 -26.04 -17.02
N VAL A 90 -7.75 -26.67 -16.24
CA VAL A 90 -7.99 -28.11 -16.35
C VAL A 90 -8.81 -28.29 -17.61
N VAL A 91 -8.12 -28.79 -18.63
CA VAL A 91 -8.65 -29.25 -19.93
C VAL A 91 -9.61 -30.42 -19.71
#